data_AF-A0AAV4AB96-F1
#
_entry.id   AF-A0AAV4AB96-F1
#
_cell.length_a   1.000
_cell.length_b   1.000
_cell.length_c   1.000
_cell.angle_alpha   90.00
_cell.angle_beta   90.00
_cell.angle_gamma   90.00
#
_symmetry.space_group_name_H-M   'P 1'
#
loop_
_entity.id
_entity.type
_entity.pdbx_description
1 polymer ?
#
loop_
_entity_poly.entity_id
_entity_poly.type
_entity_poly.pdbx_seq_one_letter_code
_entity_poly.pdbx_strand_id
1 'polypeptide(L)'
;MLQLPQLAWKRLTVCSLYLPPNSRVSKLSLAELFGQLPKPFLVLGDFNSHSPAWGDSRRDGRGRMLEEFTAENYLIILNSGEQTFVYSAYHSTSAIDLAVASPSIAAECSWAAHSDLCGSDHFPIFLTLSSHCNGNTNTTFNFKKANWNRFGDLCKLFLDDSLADIEHFTSKLLDAARSSIPFHKGTKNKTRVPWFNQECRQALRERKKAQRKYFKTPSFENFVNFKKQKAKAKFVIKNSKKQSWKTYVSSLNSNTSSKTVWKKIRKIKGKNVAPSCHFKKDGQIISNLKDHADHLAETF
;
A
#
# COMPACT_ATOMS: atom_id res chain seq x y z
N MET A 1 -27.74 -20.72 -6.31
CA MET A 1 -27.10 -19.83 -5.32
C MET A 1 -25.80 -20.49 -4.91
N LEU A 2 -24.75 -20.31 -5.70
CA LEU A 2 -23.47 -20.98 -5.48
C LEU A 2 -22.42 -19.93 -5.14
N GLN A 3 -21.82 -20.13 -3.98
CA GLN A 3 -20.66 -19.38 -3.54
C GLN A 3 -19.50 -19.84 -4.43
N LEU A 4 -19.00 -18.93 -5.28
CA LEU A 4 -17.63 -18.98 -5.80
C LEU A 4 -16.72 -19.53 -4.69
N PRO A 5 -15.75 -20.43 -4.98
CA PRO A 5 -14.83 -20.92 -3.96
C PRO A 5 -14.35 -19.68 -3.23
N GLN A 6 -14.80 -19.54 -1.98
CA GLN A 6 -14.45 -18.37 -1.19
C GLN A 6 -12.94 -18.45 -1.18
N LEU A 7 -12.28 -17.56 -1.93
CA LEU A 7 -10.95 -17.11 -1.56
C LEU A 7 -11.10 -16.86 -0.07
N ALA A 8 -10.61 -17.78 0.74
CA ALA A 8 -10.81 -17.72 2.18
C ALA A 8 -9.96 -16.54 2.59
N TRP A 9 -10.57 -15.36 2.59
CA TRP A 9 -9.92 -14.13 2.98
C TRP A 9 -9.54 -14.33 4.44
N LYS A 10 -8.28 -14.68 4.69
CA LYS A 10 -7.75 -14.68 6.05
C LYS A 10 -7.94 -13.26 6.56
N ARG A 11 -8.83 -13.09 7.54
CA ARG A 11 -9.00 -11.80 8.22
C ARG A 11 -7.70 -11.51 8.95
N LEU A 12 -7.15 -10.33 8.71
CA LEU A 12 -5.94 -9.85 9.35
C LEU A 12 -6.27 -8.56 10.08
N THR A 13 -6.06 -8.53 11.39
CA THR A 13 -6.18 -7.32 12.19
C THR A 13 -4.87 -6.53 12.08
N VAL A 14 -4.96 -5.24 11.77
CA VAL A 14 -3.80 -4.35 11.80
C VAL A 14 -4.07 -3.23 12.78
N CYS A 15 -3.23 -3.12 13.81
CA CYS A 15 -3.26 -2.08 14.82
C CYS A 15 -2.05 -1.16 14.62
N SER A 16 -2.31 0.15 14.52
CA SER A 16 -1.26 1.17 14.56
C SER A 16 -1.14 1.69 15.98
N LEU A 17 0.04 1.60 16.58
CA LEU A 17 0.31 2.01 17.95
C LEU A 17 1.33 3.15 18.00
N TYR A 18 1.05 4.17 18.79
CA TYR A 18 1.99 5.24 19.11
C TYR A 18 2.11 5.36 20.63
N LEU A 19 3.31 5.13 21.16
CA LEU A 19 3.61 5.31 22.58
C LEU A 19 4.48 6.54 22.75
N PRO A 20 3.97 7.66 23.31
CA PRO A 20 4.76 8.87 23.50
C PRO A 20 6.01 8.59 24.36
N PRO A 21 7.16 9.23 24.08
CA PRO A 21 8.44 8.93 24.73
C PRO A 21 8.39 9.05 26.26
N ASN A 22 7.65 10.02 26.80
CA ASN A 22 7.57 10.26 28.25
C ASN A 22 6.33 9.63 28.92
N SER A 23 5.56 8.81 28.18
CA SER A 23 4.37 8.16 28.74
C SER A 23 4.74 6.95 29.63
N ARG A 24 3.98 6.75 30.71
CA ARG A 24 4.08 5.51 31.49
C ARG A 24 3.21 4.45 30.81
N VAL A 25 3.82 3.35 30.38
CA VAL A 25 3.14 2.22 29.75
C VAL A 25 3.30 1.02 30.67
N SER A 26 2.19 0.37 31.05
CA SER A 26 2.20 -0.80 31.93
C SER A 26 1.96 -2.07 31.11
N LYS A 27 2.52 -3.20 31.57
CA LYS A 27 2.22 -4.52 30.96
C LYS A 27 0.72 -4.82 30.94
N LEU A 28 -0.02 -4.42 31.98
CA LEU A 28 -1.48 -4.58 32.07
C LEU A 28 -2.20 -3.87 30.91
N SER A 29 -1.89 -2.59 30.66
CA SER A 29 -2.50 -1.83 29.55
C SER A 29 -2.20 -2.45 28.18
N LEU A 30 -1.01 -3.01 27.99
CA LEU A 30 -0.66 -3.73 26.78
C LEU A 30 -1.40 -5.06 26.68
N ALA A 31 -1.54 -5.81 27.77
CA ALA A 31 -2.30 -7.06 27.80
C ALA A 31 -3.77 -6.83 27.44
N GLU A 32 -4.39 -5.77 27.98
CA GLU A 32 -5.76 -5.38 27.65
C GLU A 32 -5.90 -5.01 26.18
N LEU A 33 -4.96 -4.24 25.63
CA LEU A 33 -4.97 -3.87 24.20
C LEU A 33 -4.83 -5.09 23.30
N PHE A 34 -3.78 -5.90 23.52
CA PHE A 34 -3.50 -7.07 22.68
C PHE A 34 -4.57 -8.15 22.83
N GLY A 35 -5.17 -8.29 24.01
CA GLY A 35 -6.29 -9.20 24.26
C GLY A 35 -7.56 -8.86 23.50
N GLN A 36 -7.76 -7.58 23.15
CA GLN A 36 -8.90 -7.12 22.34
C GLN A 36 -8.70 -7.35 20.84
N LEU A 37 -7.48 -7.64 20.37
CA LEU A 37 -7.18 -7.78 18.95
C LEU A 37 -7.57 -9.19 18.42
N PRO A 38 -8.48 -9.29 17.43
CA PRO A 38 -8.78 -10.58 16.81
C PRO A 38 -7.54 -11.15 16.12
N LYS A 39 -7.19 -12.40 16.42
CA LYS A 39 -6.09 -13.11 15.77
C LYS A 39 -6.49 -13.57 14.35
N PRO A 40 -5.53 -13.62 13.39
CA PRO A 40 -4.17 -13.10 13.51
C PRO A 40 -4.12 -11.57 13.44
N PHE A 41 -3.13 -10.97 14.12
CA PHE A 41 -2.93 -9.53 14.12
C PHE A 41 -1.47 -9.11 13.88
N LEU A 42 -1.31 -7.87 13.40
CA LEU A 42 -0.08 -7.09 13.36
C LEU A 42 -0.25 -5.81 14.20
N VAL A 43 0.67 -5.54 15.11
CA VAL A 43 0.77 -4.28 15.86
C VAL A 43 2.02 -3.55 15.40
N LEU A 44 1.85 -2.36 14.81
CA LEU A 44 2.88 -1.61 14.12
C LEU A 44 2.94 -0.18 14.64
N GLY A 45 4.12 0.39 14.77
CA GLY A 45 4.26 1.84 14.92
C GLY A 45 5.43 2.25 15.78
N ASP A 46 5.35 3.45 16.34
CA ASP A 46 6.44 4.06 17.11
C ASP A 46 6.21 3.85 18.62
N PHE A 47 7.06 3.00 19.20
CA PHE A 47 6.97 2.61 20.61
C PHE A 47 7.84 3.50 21.50
N ASN A 48 8.68 4.36 20.90
CA ASN A 48 9.68 5.16 21.60
C ASN A 48 10.40 4.33 22.69
N SER A 49 10.88 3.14 22.31
CA SER A 49 11.53 2.18 23.21
C SER A 49 12.79 1.62 22.58
N HIS A 50 13.83 1.42 23.39
CA HIS A 50 15.12 0.96 22.91
C HIS A 50 15.39 -0.48 23.36
N SER A 51 15.69 -1.38 22.42
CA SER A 51 16.19 -2.72 22.71
C SER A 51 17.03 -3.30 21.56
N PRO A 52 18.08 -4.08 21.87
CA PRO A 52 18.74 -4.95 20.90
C PRO A 52 17.81 -5.93 20.20
N ALA A 53 16.69 -6.33 20.82
CA ALA A 53 15.74 -7.29 20.27
C ALA A 53 15.08 -6.83 18.95
N TRP A 54 15.05 -5.52 18.68
CA TRP A 54 14.57 -4.95 17.41
C TRP A 54 15.58 -4.01 16.74
N GLY A 55 16.86 -4.10 17.12
CA GLY A 55 17.96 -3.43 16.42
C GLY A 55 18.49 -2.14 17.04
N ASP A 56 18.09 -1.77 18.25
CA ASP A 56 18.71 -0.63 18.93
C ASP A 56 19.99 -1.04 19.66
N SER A 57 20.99 -0.17 19.72
CA SER A 57 22.23 -0.45 20.46
C SER A 57 22.04 -0.35 21.98
N ARG A 58 20.97 0.30 22.44
CA ARG A 58 20.66 0.51 23.85
C ARG A 58 19.45 -0.34 24.26
N ARG A 59 19.39 -0.66 25.54
CA ARG A 59 18.19 -1.22 26.19
C ARG A 59 17.72 -0.26 27.27
N ASP A 60 16.51 0.26 27.14
CA ASP A 60 15.88 1.08 28.18
C ASP A 60 14.83 0.27 28.99
N GLY A 61 14.26 0.90 30.03
CA GLY A 61 13.28 0.24 30.89
C GLY A 61 12.00 -0.16 30.14
N ARG A 62 11.55 0.68 29.18
CA ARG A 62 10.39 0.37 28.34
C ARG A 62 10.68 -0.81 27.41
N GLY A 63 11.88 -0.85 26.83
CA GLY A 63 12.34 -1.90 25.94
C GLY A 63 12.41 -3.24 26.66
N ARG A 64 12.99 -3.27 27.87
CA ARG A 64 12.99 -4.46 28.72
C ARG A 64 11.57 -4.96 29.01
N MET A 65 10.66 -4.06 29.38
CA MET A 65 9.27 -4.40 29.66
C MET A 65 8.56 -5.00 28.43
N LEU A 66 8.80 -4.44 27.24
CA LEU A 66 8.23 -4.94 25.98
C LEU A 66 8.84 -6.28 25.55
N GLU A 67 10.15 -6.49 25.76
CA GLU A 67 10.80 -7.80 25.54
C GLU A 67 10.14 -8.88 26.40
N GLU A 68 9.98 -8.62 27.70
CA GLU A 68 9.32 -9.55 28.62
C GLU A 68 7.86 -9.79 28.21
N PHE A 69 7.12 -8.72 27.89
CA PHE A 69 5.72 -8.82 27.47
C PHE A 69 5.55 -9.65 26.18
N THR A 70 6.41 -9.44 25.19
CA THR A 70 6.35 -10.20 23.93
C THR A 70 6.69 -11.68 24.14
N ALA A 71 7.67 -11.98 25.00
CA ALA A 71 8.01 -13.35 25.37
C ALA A 71 6.88 -14.06 26.14
N GLU A 72 6.32 -13.39 27.16
CA GLU A 72 5.21 -13.91 27.98
C GLU A 72 3.94 -14.23 27.16
N ASN A 73 3.70 -13.47 26.09
CA ASN A 73 2.50 -13.59 25.25
C ASN A 73 2.74 -14.33 23.92
N TYR A 74 3.91 -14.94 23.73
CA TYR A 74 4.31 -15.64 22.50
C TYR A 74 4.12 -14.79 21.24
N LEU A 75 4.52 -13.52 21.30
CA LEU A 75 4.43 -12.59 20.18
C LEU A 75 5.76 -12.53 19.43
N ILE A 76 5.71 -12.36 18.12
CA ILE A 76 6.90 -12.35 17.28
C ILE A 76 7.25 -10.92 16.87
N ILE A 77 8.48 -10.51 17.15
CA ILE A 77 9.06 -9.27 16.63
C ILE A 77 9.51 -9.52 15.19
N LEU A 78 9.04 -8.69 14.27
CA LEU A 78 9.33 -8.82 12.83
C LEU A 78 10.53 -7.99 12.37
N ASN A 79 11.02 -7.07 13.20
CA ASN A 79 12.13 -6.18 12.85
C ASN A 79 13.39 -6.97 12.47
N SER A 80 14.07 -6.57 11.38
CA SER A 80 15.33 -7.21 10.93
C SER A 80 16.58 -6.67 11.63
N GLY A 81 16.42 -5.69 12.52
CA GLY A 81 17.50 -4.99 13.22
C GLY A 81 17.98 -3.71 12.53
N GLU A 82 17.40 -3.33 11.39
CA GLU A 82 17.73 -2.05 10.75
C GLU A 82 17.21 -0.85 11.55
N GLN A 83 17.93 0.27 11.45
CA GLN A 83 17.58 1.51 12.12
C GLN A 83 16.30 2.12 11.53
N THR A 84 15.43 2.65 12.39
CA THR A 84 14.13 3.20 11.98
C THR A 84 14.04 4.71 12.15
N PHE A 85 14.97 5.33 12.88
CA PHE A 85 14.96 6.75 13.19
C PHE A 85 16.37 7.38 13.14
N VAL A 86 16.42 8.67 12.78
CA VAL A 86 17.66 9.47 12.72
C VAL A 86 17.55 10.72 13.59
N TYR A 87 18.33 10.76 14.67
CA TYR A 87 18.56 11.97 15.46
C TYR A 87 19.55 12.88 14.74
N SER A 88 19.01 13.77 13.90
CA SER A 88 19.83 14.69 13.11
C SER A 88 20.78 15.56 13.93
N ALA A 89 20.43 15.92 15.17
CA ALA A 89 21.25 16.79 16.02
C ALA A 89 22.50 16.09 16.55
N TYR A 90 22.42 14.79 16.80
CA TYR A 90 23.48 14.00 17.45
C TYR A 90 24.18 13.03 16.49
N HIS A 91 23.85 13.10 15.19
CA HIS A 91 24.37 12.19 14.17
C HIS A 91 24.17 10.71 14.52
N SER A 92 23.14 10.40 15.30
CA SER A 92 22.86 9.04 15.78
C SER A 92 21.58 8.49 15.16
N THR A 93 21.48 7.17 15.19
CA THR A 93 20.31 6.42 14.74
C THR A 93 19.77 5.58 15.88
N SER A 94 18.50 5.22 15.79
CA SER A 94 17.85 4.32 16.73
C SER A 94 16.83 3.44 16.01
N ALA A 95 16.40 2.38 16.69
CA ALA A 95 15.29 1.53 16.27
C ALA A 95 14.18 1.65 17.33
N ILE A 96 13.23 2.57 17.07
CA ILE A 96 12.13 2.89 17.99
C ILE A 96 10.76 2.52 17.42
N ASP A 97 10.72 2.16 16.14
CA ASP A 97 9.51 1.68 15.46
C ASP A 97 9.51 0.15 15.45
N LEU A 98 8.47 -0.47 16.02
CA LEU A 98 8.35 -1.93 16.14
C LEU A 98 7.22 -2.46 15.27
N ALA A 99 7.42 -3.69 14.80
CA ALA A 99 6.41 -4.52 14.19
C ALA A 99 6.30 -5.84 14.97
N VAL A 100 5.14 -6.07 15.58
CA VAL A 100 4.85 -7.26 16.38
C VAL A 100 3.70 -8.03 15.75
N ALA A 101 3.81 -9.35 15.67
CA ALA A 101 2.86 -10.22 14.99
C ALA A 101 2.38 -11.38 15.86
N SER A 102 1.17 -11.85 15.57
CA SER A 102 0.75 -13.20 15.96
C SER A 102 1.65 -14.26 15.30
N PRO A 103 2.03 -15.35 16.00
CA PRO A 103 2.90 -16.40 15.44
C PRO A 103 2.41 -16.97 14.11
N SER A 104 1.10 -17.12 13.94
CA SER A 104 0.47 -17.74 12.77
C SER A 104 0.67 -17.00 11.45
N ILE A 105 1.12 -15.74 11.47
CA ILE A 105 1.41 -14.95 10.25
C ILE A 105 2.86 -14.50 10.17
N ALA A 106 3.65 -14.67 11.23
CA ALA A 106 4.99 -14.10 11.32
C ALA A 106 5.92 -14.63 10.21
N ALA A 107 5.86 -15.93 9.92
CA ALA A 107 6.63 -16.56 8.86
C ALA A 107 6.21 -16.11 7.44
N GLU A 108 4.99 -15.61 7.28
CA GLU A 108 4.51 -15.07 6.00
C GLU A 108 4.95 -13.60 5.82
N CYS A 109 5.44 -12.93 6.86
CA CYS A 109 5.85 -11.53 6.82
C CYS A 109 7.34 -11.36 6.51
N SER A 110 7.66 -10.37 5.68
CA SER A 110 9.01 -9.82 5.57
C SER A 110 9.01 -8.35 5.95
N TRP A 111 10.09 -7.90 6.59
CA TRP A 111 10.27 -6.55 7.10
C TRP A 111 11.52 -5.94 6.49
N ALA A 112 11.44 -4.68 6.07
CA ALA A 112 12.59 -3.89 5.63
C ALA A 112 12.39 -2.40 5.92
N ALA A 113 13.43 -1.75 6.42
CA ALA A 113 13.48 -0.30 6.50
C ALA A 113 13.86 0.29 5.14
N HIS A 114 13.23 1.40 4.76
CA HIS A 114 13.56 2.08 3.53
C HIS A 114 14.85 2.89 3.69
N SER A 115 15.73 2.86 2.68
CA SER A 115 17.00 3.60 2.72
C SER A 115 16.87 5.13 2.65
N ASP A 116 15.70 5.67 2.28
CA ASP A 116 15.44 7.11 2.21
C ASP A 116 14.41 7.55 3.26
N LEU A 117 14.73 8.62 4.00
CA LEU A 117 13.88 9.19 5.04
C LEU A 117 12.57 9.80 4.52
N CYS A 118 12.43 9.96 3.21
CA CYS A 118 11.28 10.57 2.55
C CYS A 118 10.89 11.96 3.08
N GLY A 119 11.84 12.67 3.67
CA GLY A 119 11.63 13.99 4.27
C GLY A 119 11.23 13.98 5.75
N SER A 120 11.00 12.81 6.34
CA SER A 120 10.85 12.60 7.78
C SER A 120 12.23 12.50 8.47
N ASP A 121 12.21 12.25 9.76
CA ASP A 121 13.35 11.75 10.54
C ASP A 121 13.21 10.25 10.87
N HIS A 122 12.03 9.65 10.61
CA HIS A 122 11.81 8.19 10.58
C HIS A 122 12.01 7.62 9.17
N PHE A 123 12.57 6.42 9.09
CA PHE A 123 12.59 5.62 7.88
C PHE A 123 11.23 4.95 7.67
N PRO A 124 10.62 5.07 6.47
CA PRO A 124 9.45 4.25 6.14
C PRO A 124 9.78 2.77 6.28
N ILE A 125 8.90 2.02 6.95
CA ILE A 125 9.02 0.56 7.10
C ILE A 125 8.09 -0.10 6.09
N PHE A 126 8.62 -1.12 5.40
CA PHE A 126 7.87 -1.96 4.50
C PHE A 126 7.69 -3.34 5.12
N LEU A 127 6.42 -3.69 5.35
CA LEU A 127 6.00 -5.03 5.70
C LEU A 127 5.31 -5.65 4.50
N THR A 128 5.82 -6.79 4.04
CA THR A 128 5.23 -7.53 2.93
C THR A 128 4.70 -8.84 3.47
N LEU A 129 3.40 -9.09 3.26
CA LEU A 129 2.81 -10.39 3.50
C LEU A 129 2.93 -11.23 2.23
N SER A 130 3.63 -12.35 2.33
CA SER A 130 3.84 -13.34 1.28
C SER A 130 2.56 -14.13 1.06
N SER A 131 1.54 -13.47 0.51
CA SER A 131 0.34 -14.18 0.11
C SER A 131 0.69 -15.14 -1.02
N HIS A 132 0.44 -16.43 -0.81
CA HIS A 132 0.54 -17.45 -1.85
C HIS A 132 -0.54 -17.29 -2.94
N CYS A 133 -1.33 -16.20 -2.90
CA CYS A 133 -2.04 -15.79 -4.08
C CYS A 133 -1.04 -15.27 -5.12
N ASN A 134 -0.62 -16.17 -6.01
CA ASN A 134 -0.30 -15.85 -7.40
C ASN A 134 -1.55 -15.28 -8.10
N GLY A 135 -2.23 -14.32 -7.46
CA GLY A 135 -3.29 -13.55 -8.05
C GLY A 135 -2.64 -12.72 -9.12
N ASN A 136 -2.69 -13.22 -10.35
CA ASN A 136 -2.44 -12.45 -11.54
C ASN A 136 -3.17 -11.11 -11.34
N THR A 137 -2.42 -10.05 -11.06
CA THR A 137 -2.96 -8.70 -10.81
C THR A 137 -3.64 -8.12 -12.05
N ASN A 138 -3.66 -8.87 -13.13
CA ASN A 138 -4.31 -8.52 -14.37
C ASN A 138 -5.70 -9.16 -14.36
N THR A 139 -6.70 -8.38 -13.99
CA THR A 139 -8.11 -8.82 -13.96
C THR A 139 -8.80 -8.68 -15.31
N THR A 140 -8.12 -8.15 -16.34
CA THR A 140 -8.72 -7.87 -17.65
C THR A 140 -7.98 -8.56 -18.79
N PHE A 141 -8.75 -9.32 -19.59
CA PHE A 141 -8.28 -9.94 -20.83
C PHE A 141 -7.90 -8.90 -21.88
N ASN A 142 -6.80 -9.13 -22.58
CA ASN A 142 -6.39 -8.33 -23.73
C ASN A 142 -6.87 -9.00 -25.02
N PHE A 143 -8.13 -8.77 -25.37
CA PHE A 143 -8.76 -9.34 -26.56
C PHE A 143 -8.05 -8.96 -27.88
N LYS A 144 -7.29 -7.85 -27.91
CA LYS A 144 -6.49 -7.46 -29.09
C LYS A 144 -5.33 -8.42 -29.37
N LYS A 145 -4.89 -9.18 -28.37
CA LYS A 145 -3.82 -10.17 -28.48
C LYS A 145 -4.33 -11.60 -28.29
N ALA A 146 -5.64 -11.80 -28.33
CA ALA A 146 -6.24 -13.12 -28.20
C ALA A 146 -5.83 -14.02 -29.36
N ASN A 147 -5.48 -15.27 -29.05
CA ASN A 147 -5.40 -16.31 -30.05
C ASN A 147 -6.79 -16.94 -30.18
N TRP A 148 -7.62 -16.38 -31.05
CA TRP A 148 -9.01 -16.82 -31.25
C TRP A 148 -9.13 -18.23 -31.80
N ASN A 149 -8.17 -18.67 -32.63
CA ASN A 149 -8.14 -20.04 -33.14
C ASN A 149 -7.96 -21.04 -31.99
N ARG A 150 -6.93 -20.83 -31.16
CA ARG A 150 -6.70 -21.65 -29.96
C ARG A 150 -7.89 -21.63 -29.01
N PHE A 151 -8.52 -20.46 -28.82
CA PHE A 151 -9.71 -20.36 -27.98
C PHE A 151 -10.85 -21.21 -28.55
N GLY A 152 -11.14 -21.10 -29.85
CA GLY A 152 -12.17 -21.88 -30.53
C GLY A 152 -11.92 -23.39 -30.46
N ASP A 153 -10.66 -23.82 -30.64
CA ASP A 153 -10.29 -25.23 -30.54
C ASP A 153 -10.49 -25.77 -29.12
N LEU A 154 -10.10 -25.01 -28.10
CA LEU A 154 -10.32 -25.39 -26.70
C LEU A 154 -11.81 -25.39 -26.33
N CYS A 155 -12.59 -24.44 -26.85
CA CYS A 155 -14.04 -24.43 -26.66
C CYS A 155 -14.68 -25.68 -27.25
N LYS A 156 -14.31 -26.08 -28.48
CA LYS A 156 -14.82 -27.32 -29.10
C LYS A 156 -14.40 -28.58 -28.36
N LEU A 157 -13.22 -28.56 -27.73
CA LEU A 157 -12.70 -29.69 -26.95
C LEU A 157 -13.37 -29.81 -25.57
N PHE A 158 -13.73 -28.68 -24.96
CA PHE A 158 -14.19 -28.64 -23.57
C PHE A 158 -15.70 -28.41 -23.41
N LEU A 159 -16.38 -27.92 -24.44
CA LEU A 159 -17.80 -27.64 -24.44
C LEU A 159 -18.49 -28.66 -25.34
N ASP A 160 -18.87 -29.79 -24.75
CA ASP A 160 -19.72 -30.80 -25.37
C ASP A 160 -21.17 -30.60 -24.90
N ASP A 161 -22.15 -31.09 -25.68
CA ASP A 161 -23.59 -30.85 -25.45
C ASP A 161 -24.13 -31.48 -24.15
N SER A 162 -23.30 -32.27 -23.44
CA SER A 162 -23.65 -32.92 -22.17
C SER A 162 -23.46 -32.04 -20.92
N LEU A 163 -23.03 -30.79 -21.08
CA LEU A 163 -22.82 -29.86 -19.96
C LEU A 163 -24.16 -29.30 -19.42
N ALA A 164 -24.84 -30.10 -18.59
CA ALA A 164 -26.09 -29.71 -17.94
C ALA A 164 -25.92 -28.63 -16.84
N ASP A 165 -24.69 -28.40 -16.37
CA ASP A 165 -24.37 -27.47 -15.29
C ASP A 165 -23.69 -26.19 -15.81
N ILE A 166 -24.38 -25.06 -15.62
CA ILE A 166 -23.92 -23.72 -15.97
C ILE A 166 -22.59 -23.39 -15.27
N GLU A 167 -22.35 -23.90 -14.06
CA GLU A 167 -21.09 -23.66 -13.36
C GLU A 167 -19.92 -24.34 -14.04
N HIS A 168 -20.10 -25.60 -14.43
CA HIS A 168 -19.10 -26.36 -15.14
C HIS A 168 -18.79 -25.74 -16.50
N PHE A 169 -19.83 -25.35 -17.23
CA PHE A 169 -19.71 -24.63 -18.49
C PHE A 169 -18.90 -23.33 -18.34
N THR A 170 -19.28 -22.51 -17.36
CA THR A 170 -18.63 -21.21 -17.10
C THR A 170 -17.16 -21.40 -16.72
N SER A 171 -16.84 -22.41 -15.89
CA SER A 171 -15.46 -22.71 -15.53
C SER A 171 -14.61 -23.11 -16.74
N LYS A 172 -15.12 -24.02 -17.58
CA LYS A 172 -14.40 -24.48 -18.79
C LYS A 172 -14.18 -23.36 -19.80
N LEU A 173 -15.19 -22.51 -20.00
CA LEU A 173 -15.10 -21.34 -20.86
C LEU A 173 -14.02 -20.36 -20.35
N LEU A 174 -14.00 -20.10 -19.04
CA LEU A 174 -12.99 -19.24 -18.42
C LEU A 174 -11.58 -19.82 -18.53
N ASP A 175 -11.42 -21.14 -18.42
CA ASP A 175 -10.12 -21.80 -18.55
C ASP A 175 -9.61 -21.80 -20.00
N ALA A 176 -10.49 -22.00 -20.98
CA ALA A 176 -10.18 -21.81 -22.39
C ALA A 176 -9.73 -20.37 -22.69
N ALA A 177 -10.44 -19.38 -22.12
CA ALA A 177 -10.10 -17.96 -22.24
C ALA A 177 -8.74 -17.64 -21.59
N ARG A 178 -8.49 -18.10 -20.36
CA ARG A 178 -7.20 -17.94 -19.65
C ARG A 178 -6.02 -18.54 -20.42
N SER A 179 -6.26 -19.63 -21.13
CA SER A 179 -5.24 -20.37 -21.88
C SER A 179 -4.95 -19.79 -23.27
N SER A 180 -5.81 -18.91 -23.77
CA SER A 180 -5.77 -18.43 -25.16
C SER A 180 -5.71 -16.91 -25.28
N ILE A 181 -6.14 -16.19 -24.24
CA ILE A 181 -6.23 -14.74 -24.22
C ILE A 181 -5.26 -14.21 -23.16
N PRO A 182 -4.18 -13.54 -23.56
CA PRO A 182 -3.26 -12.97 -22.60
C PRO A 182 -3.96 -11.86 -21.82
N PHE A 183 -3.63 -11.69 -20.55
CA PHE A 183 -4.10 -10.56 -19.77
C PHE A 183 -3.36 -9.26 -20.15
N HIS A 184 -4.00 -8.10 -19.98
CA HIS A 184 -3.29 -6.83 -20.04
C HIS A 184 -2.17 -6.83 -19.00
N LYS A 185 -0.91 -6.61 -19.40
CA LYS A 185 0.15 -6.34 -18.43
C LYS A 185 -0.22 -5.05 -17.71
N GLY A 186 -0.53 -5.15 -16.42
CA GLY A 186 -0.81 -3.99 -15.58
C GLY A 186 0.37 -3.04 -15.59
N THR A 187 0.36 -2.03 -16.47
CA THR A 187 1.25 -0.90 -16.31
C THR A 187 0.73 -0.13 -15.11
N LYS A 188 1.49 -0.16 -14.01
CA LYS A 188 1.27 0.76 -12.89
C LYS A 188 1.53 2.17 -13.41
N ASN A 189 0.53 2.75 -14.07
CA ASN A 189 0.54 4.13 -14.50
C ASN A 189 0.54 4.95 -13.22
N LYS A 190 1.73 5.39 -12.80
CA LYS A 190 1.89 6.26 -11.65
C LYS A 190 0.93 7.42 -11.84
N THR A 191 0.02 7.59 -10.89
CA THR A 191 -0.93 8.70 -10.88
C THR A 191 -0.13 10.00 -11.00
N ARG A 192 -0.13 10.60 -12.19
CA ARG A 192 0.62 11.83 -12.45
C ARG A 192 -0.11 12.96 -11.73
N VAL A 193 0.40 13.34 -10.58
CA VAL A 193 -0.11 14.51 -9.86
C VAL A 193 0.30 15.78 -10.62
N PRO A 194 -0.61 16.74 -10.87
CA PRO A 194 -0.34 17.88 -11.74
C PRO A 194 0.81 18.79 -11.28
N TRP A 195 1.07 18.83 -9.97
CA TRP A 195 2.10 19.67 -9.36
C TRP A 195 3.52 19.08 -9.45
N PHE A 196 3.69 17.82 -9.86
CA PHE A 196 5.00 17.16 -9.87
C PHE A 196 5.73 17.36 -11.21
N ASN A 197 6.53 18.42 -11.27
CA ASN A 197 7.28 18.84 -12.45
C ASN A 197 8.76 18.39 -12.41
N GLN A 198 9.55 18.83 -13.40
CA GLN A 198 10.98 18.53 -13.50
C GLN A 198 11.78 19.13 -12.34
N GLU A 199 11.41 20.31 -11.86
CA GLU A 199 12.05 20.97 -10.72
C GLU A 199 11.89 20.14 -9.44
N CYS A 200 10.69 19.62 -9.18
CA CYS A 200 10.43 18.68 -8.08
C CYS A 200 11.28 17.41 -8.20
N ARG A 201 11.39 16.83 -9.41
CA ARG A 201 12.24 15.66 -9.66
C ARG A 201 13.70 15.94 -9.34
N GLN A 202 14.21 17.06 -9.81
CA GLN A 202 15.60 17.45 -9.59
C GLN A 202 15.89 17.71 -8.11
N ALA A 203 15.03 18.47 -7.43
CA ALA A 203 15.20 18.77 -6.01
C ALA A 203 15.17 17.49 -5.14
N LEU A 204 14.29 16.53 -5.46
CA LEU A 204 14.29 15.22 -4.79
C LEU A 204 15.54 14.39 -5.09
N ARG A 205 16.06 14.43 -6.32
CA ARG A 205 17.29 13.73 -6.70
C ARG A 205 18.49 14.27 -5.92
N GLU A 206 18.64 15.60 -5.85
CA GLU A 206 19.72 16.23 -5.09
C GLU A 206 19.62 15.96 -3.59
N ARG A 207 18.41 16.02 -3.02
CA ARG A 207 18.18 15.61 -1.62
C ARG A 207 18.62 14.16 -1.38
N LYS A 208 18.21 13.23 -2.24
CA LYS A 208 18.59 11.80 -2.16
C LYS A 208 20.10 11.61 -2.24
N LYS A 209 20.76 12.30 -3.16
CA LYS A 209 22.21 12.28 -3.34
C LYS A 209 22.92 12.78 -2.08
N ALA A 210 22.49 13.92 -1.54
CA ALA A 210 23.07 14.50 -0.33
C ALA A 210 22.86 13.60 0.90
N GLN A 211 21.67 12.99 1.05
CA GLN A 211 21.41 12.04 2.13
C GLN A 211 22.34 10.83 2.07
N ARG A 212 22.48 10.19 0.89
CA ARG A 212 23.38 9.05 0.69
C ARG A 212 24.84 9.41 0.99
N LYS A 213 25.29 10.60 0.55
CA LYS A 213 26.65 11.09 0.83
C LYS A 213 26.87 11.26 2.34
N TYR A 214 25.91 11.89 3.03
CA TYR A 214 25.98 12.09 4.47
C TYR A 214 26.01 10.77 5.25
N PHE A 215 25.17 9.79 4.90
CA PHE A 215 25.18 8.49 5.57
C PHE A 215 26.42 7.65 5.26
N LYS A 216 26.98 7.76 4.05
CA LYS A 216 28.23 7.06 3.69
C LYS A 216 29.46 7.68 4.35
N THR A 217 29.49 9.01 4.47
CA THR A 217 30.64 9.75 5.01
C THR A 217 30.11 10.87 5.93
N PRO A 218 29.83 10.55 7.21
CA PRO A 218 29.33 11.53 8.17
C PRO A 218 30.39 12.61 8.42
N SER A 219 30.12 13.84 7.96
CA SER A 219 30.92 15.02 8.26
C SER A 219 29.99 16.21 8.47
N PHE A 220 30.45 17.23 9.20
CA PHE A 220 29.68 18.45 9.42
C PHE A 220 29.28 19.11 8.09
N GLU A 221 30.20 19.16 7.11
CA GLU A 221 29.92 19.70 5.78
C GLU A 221 28.82 18.91 5.05
N ASN A 222 28.91 17.57 5.04
CA ASN A 222 27.92 16.72 4.39
C ASN A 222 26.55 16.83 5.07
N PHE A 223 26.53 16.99 6.40
CA PHE A 223 25.32 17.22 7.17
C PHE A 223 24.65 18.55 6.81
N VAL A 224 25.41 19.66 6.81
CA VAL A 224 24.92 20.99 6.43
C VAL A 224 24.36 20.95 5.00
N ASN A 225 25.07 20.32 4.07
CA ASN A 225 24.58 20.15 2.71
C ASN A 225 23.29 19.30 2.65
N PHE A 226 23.21 18.20 3.39
CA PHE A 226 21.98 17.40 3.47
C PHE A 226 20.80 18.22 3.99
N LYS A 227 20.97 18.98 5.07
CA LYS A 227 19.94 19.87 5.62
C LYS A 227 19.51 20.94 4.60
N LYS A 228 20.46 21.56 3.91
CA LYS A 228 20.20 22.53 2.82
C LYS A 228 19.36 21.90 1.71
N GLN A 229 19.73 20.72 1.20
CA GLN A 229 18.97 20.05 0.15
C GLN A 229 17.60 19.54 0.64
N LYS A 230 17.48 19.10 1.90
CA LYS A 230 16.19 18.75 2.53
C LYS A 230 15.25 19.94 2.56
N ALA A 231 15.73 21.11 2.99
CA ALA A 231 14.95 22.35 3.01
C ALA A 231 14.56 22.82 1.59
N LYS A 232 15.51 22.81 0.64
CA LYS A 232 15.26 23.16 -0.77
C LYS A 232 14.20 22.27 -1.39
N ALA A 233 14.29 20.95 -1.23
CA ALA A 233 13.29 20.02 -1.75
C ALA A 233 11.90 20.26 -1.14
N LYS A 234 11.83 20.50 0.17
CA LYS A 234 10.57 20.83 0.86
C LYS A 234 9.95 22.12 0.31
N PHE A 235 10.76 23.16 0.12
CA PHE A 235 10.32 24.43 -0.46
C PHE A 235 9.79 24.24 -1.89
N VAL A 236 10.56 23.63 -2.78
CA VAL A 236 10.18 23.41 -4.18
C VAL A 236 8.86 22.63 -4.26
N ILE A 237 8.73 21.53 -3.52
CA ILE A 237 7.50 20.73 -3.52
C ILE A 237 6.30 21.55 -3.00
N LYS A 238 6.47 22.31 -1.92
CA LYS A 238 5.38 23.15 -1.37
C LYS A 238 4.99 24.24 -2.36
N ASN A 239 5.97 24.87 -3.01
CA ASN A 239 5.74 25.91 -4.00
C ASN A 239 5.05 25.37 -5.26
N SER A 240 5.51 24.24 -5.81
CA SER A 240 4.88 23.62 -6.98
C SER A 240 3.44 23.17 -6.70
N LYS A 241 3.17 22.64 -5.49
CA LYS A 241 1.78 22.36 -5.05
C LYS A 241 0.93 23.62 -5.00
N LYS A 242 1.45 24.69 -4.37
CA LYS A 242 0.76 25.99 -4.27
C LYS A 242 0.48 26.59 -5.64
N GLN A 243 1.47 26.61 -6.53
CA GLN A 243 1.33 27.19 -7.86
C GLN A 243 0.35 26.39 -8.71
N SER A 244 0.44 25.05 -8.67
CA SER A 244 -0.53 24.20 -9.38
C SER A 244 -1.97 24.42 -8.90
N TRP A 245 -2.18 24.62 -7.60
CA TRP A 245 -3.48 24.97 -7.05
C TRP A 245 -3.95 26.36 -7.50
N LYS A 246 -3.08 27.37 -7.42
CA LYS A 246 -3.39 28.73 -7.90
C LYS A 246 -3.78 28.74 -9.37
N THR A 247 -2.97 28.16 -10.25
CA THR A 247 -3.25 28.06 -11.69
C THR A 247 -4.58 27.37 -11.95
N TYR A 248 -4.90 26.33 -11.17
CA TYR A 248 -6.17 25.64 -11.30
C TYR A 248 -7.37 26.52 -10.88
N VAL A 249 -7.31 27.15 -9.70
CA VAL A 249 -8.38 28.04 -9.23
C VAL A 249 -8.58 29.22 -10.20
N SER A 250 -7.50 29.82 -10.70
CA SER A 250 -7.56 30.90 -11.70
C SER A 250 -8.13 30.47 -13.05
N SER A 251 -8.17 29.17 -13.36
CA SER A 251 -8.79 28.65 -14.58
C SER A 251 -10.30 28.41 -14.47
N LEU A 252 -10.88 28.54 -13.27
CA LEU A 252 -12.31 28.34 -13.05
C LEU A 252 -13.11 29.55 -13.54
N ASN A 253 -14.23 29.28 -14.22
CA ASN A 253 -15.19 30.28 -14.68
C ASN A 253 -16.63 29.77 -14.55
N SER A 254 -17.61 30.61 -14.84
CA SER A 254 -19.05 30.27 -14.76
C SER A 254 -19.45 29.05 -15.59
N ASN A 255 -18.70 28.74 -16.66
CA ASN A 255 -18.94 27.59 -17.52
C ASN A 255 -18.30 26.29 -17.01
N THR A 256 -17.57 26.34 -15.89
CA THR A 256 -16.87 25.16 -15.36
C THR A 256 -17.81 24.27 -14.54
N SER A 257 -18.13 23.10 -15.08
CA SER A 257 -19.01 22.15 -14.38
C SER A 257 -18.42 21.59 -13.09
N SER A 258 -19.28 21.32 -12.10
CA SER A 258 -18.93 20.69 -10.83
C SER A 258 -18.20 19.35 -11.02
N LYS A 259 -18.58 18.56 -12.02
CA LYS A 259 -17.91 17.30 -12.40
C LYS A 259 -16.43 17.51 -12.75
N THR A 260 -16.12 18.55 -13.52
CA THR A 260 -14.75 18.91 -13.89
C THR A 260 -13.95 19.35 -12.67
N VAL A 261 -14.59 20.10 -11.75
CA VAL A 261 -13.98 20.52 -10.50
C VAL A 261 -13.56 19.33 -9.64
N TRP A 262 -14.52 18.45 -9.35
CA TRP A 262 -14.27 17.25 -8.56
C TRP A 262 -13.28 16.28 -9.21
N LYS A 263 -13.25 16.20 -10.55
CA LYS A 263 -12.25 15.41 -11.27
C LYS A 263 -10.83 15.95 -11.05
N LYS A 264 -10.65 17.28 -11.03
CA LYS A 264 -9.33 17.87 -10.81
C LYS A 264 -8.88 17.77 -9.35
N ILE A 265 -9.77 18.02 -8.39
CA ILE A 265 -9.49 17.86 -6.95
C ILE A 265 -8.99 16.43 -6.67
N ARG A 266 -9.66 15.42 -7.23
CA ARG A 266 -9.25 14.01 -7.16
C ARG A 266 -7.83 13.77 -7.69
N LYS A 267 -7.52 14.32 -8.88
CA LYS A 267 -6.16 14.25 -9.47
C LYS A 267 -5.09 14.91 -8.60
N ILE A 268 -5.37 16.08 -8.01
CA ILE A 268 -4.43 16.79 -7.13
C ILE A 268 -4.15 16.00 -5.86
N LYS A 269 -5.19 15.36 -5.29
CA LYS A 269 -5.07 14.45 -4.14
C LYS A 269 -4.43 13.10 -4.49
N GLY A 270 -4.09 12.84 -5.76
CA GLY A 270 -3.54 11.56 -6.20
C GLY A 270 -4.56 10.41 -6.23
N LYS A 271 -5.85 10.70 -6.02
CA LYS A 271 -6.95 9.73 -6.05
C LYS A 271 -7.48 9.61 -7.48
N ASN A 272 -6.82 8.83 -8.34
CA ASN A 272 -7.45 8.39 -9.57
C ASN A 272 -8.38 7.22 -9.23
N VAL A 273 -9.61 7.53 -8.84
CA VAL A 273 -10.66 6.51 -8.78
C VAL A 273 -11.08 6.26 -10.23
N ALA A 274 -11.03 4.99 -10.67
CA ALA A 274 -11.72 4.60 -11.90
C ALA A 274 -13.17 5.08 -11.80
N PRO A 275 -13.78 5.63 -12.87
CA PRO A 275 -15.20 5.93 -12.82
C PRO A 275 -15.94 4.66 -12.40
N SER A 276 -16.79 4.76 -11.38
CA SER A 276 -17.75 3.70 -11.09
C SER A 276 -18.62 3.55 -12.33
N CYS A 277 -18.70 2.34 -12.90
CA CYS A 277 -19.68 2.07 -13.93
C CYS A 277 -21.05 2.12 -13.24
N HIS A 278 -21.89 3.03 -13.70
CA HIS A 278 -23.30 3.07 -13.35
C HIS A 278 -24.05 3.06 -14.67
N PHE A 279 -25.03 2.18 -14.81
CA PHE A 279 -25.92 2.18 -15.94
C PHE A 279 -27.35 2.43 -15.44
N LYS A 280 -28.15 3.13 -16.26
CA LYS A 280 -29.49 3.56 -15.91
C LYS A 280 -30.49 2.79 -16.79
N LYS A 281 -31.41 2.05 -16.16
CA LYS A 281 -32.57 1.38 -16.78
C LYS A 281 -33.81 1.87 -16.04
N ASP A 282 -34.84 2.28 -16.77
CA ASP A 282 -36.15 2.67 -16.22
C ASP A 282 -36.11 3.66 -15.04
N GLY A 283 -35.22 4.65 -15.13
CA GLY A 283 -35.10 5.68 -14.09
C GLY A 283 -34.18 5.32 -12.91
N GLN A 284 -33.87 4.05 -12.69
CA GLN A 284 -33.02 3.59 -11.58
C GLN A 284 -31.53 3.53 -11.95
N ILE A 285 -30.67 3.93 -11.02
CA ILE A 285 -29.21 3.87 -11.17
C ILE A 285 -28.71 2.58 -10.54
N ILE A 286 -28.17 1.69 -11.37
CA ILE A 286 -27.66 0.41 -10.91
C ILE A 286 -26.15 0.53 -10.75
N SER A 287 -25.66 0.17 -9.57
CA SER A 287 -24.26 0.38 -9.17
C SER A 287 -23.52 -0.90 -8.81
N ASN A 288 -24.25 -2.00 -8.64
CA ASN A 288 -23.70 -3.33 -8.36
C ASN A 288 -23.43 -4.09 -9.67
N LEU A 289 -22.28 -4.75 -9.75
CA LEU A 289 -21.86 -5.55 -10.90
C LEU A 289 -22.76 -6.77 -11.14
N LYS A 290 -23.34 -7.33 -10.07
CA LYS A 290 -24.29 -8.45 -10.19
C LYS A 290 -25.56 -7.99 -10.91
N ASP A 291 -26.16 -6.92 -10.42
CA ASP A 291 -27.36 -6.31 -11.00
C ASP A 291 -27.11 -5.81 -12.44
N HIS A 292 -25.87 -5.45 -12.79
CA HIS A 292 -25.49 -5.17 -14.18
C HIS A 292 -25.57 -6.41 -15.08
N ALA A 293 -25.06 -7.55 -14.60
CA ALA A 293 -25.09 -8.80 -15.34
C ALA A 293 -26.53 -9.32 -15.50
N ASP A 294 -27.32 -9.29 -14.43
CA ASP A 294 -28.71 -9.75 -14.43
C ASP A 294 -29.57 -8.94 -15.43
N HIS A 295 -29.41 -7.61 -15.47
CA HIS A 295 -30.15 -6.79 -16.44
C HIS A 295 -29.67 -6.91 -17.89
N LEU A 296 -28.39 -7.20 -18.12
CA LEU A 296 -27.91 -7.48 -19.47
C LEU A 296 -28.49 -8.81 -19.98
N ALA A 297 -28.58 -9.83 -19.12
CA ALA A 297 -29.20 -11.12 -19.45
C ALA A 297 -30.72 -11.03 -19.72
N GLU A 298 -31.42 -10.05 -19.14
CA GLU A 298 -32.82 -9.79 -19.50
C GLU A 298 -32.98 -9.13 -20.87
N THR A 299 -31.93 -8.50 -21.39
CA THR A 299 -31.99 -7.65 -22.58
C THR A 299 -31.41 -8.31 -23.83
N PHE A 300 -30.54 -9.32 -23.66
CA PHE A 300 -29.85 -10.07 -24.71
C PHE A 300 -30.07 -11.56 -24.50
#